data_AF-A0A257M551-F1
#
_entry.id   AF-A0A257M551-F1
#
_cell.length_a   1.000
_cell.length_b   1.000
_cell.length_c   1.000
_cell.angle_alpha   90.00
_cell.angle_beta   90.00
_cell.angle_gamma   90.00
#
_symmetry.space_group_name_H-M   'P 1'
#
loop_
_entity.id
_entity.type
_entity.pdbx_description
1 polymer ?
#
loop_
_entity_poly.entity_id
_entity_poly.type
_entity_poly.pdbx_seq_one_letter_code
_entity_poly.pdbx_strand_id
1 'polypeptide(L)'
;VHDLVTLGNQRHLRCTITRNPLAADVILSVQFNNDLTLSNNWSTAGSITELDLPSTLIVRDATPLGHTPKRFLRVHAAEAP
;
A
#
# COMPACT_ATOMS: atom_id res chain seq x y z
N VAL A 1 4.05 -8.58 -3.80
CA VAL A 1 3.37 -9.63 -3.00
C VAL A 1 2.49 -8.94 -1.97
N HIS A 2 1.26 -9.43 -1.77
CA HIS A 2 0.39 -8.96 -0.67
C HIS A 2 0.30 -10.05 0.39
N ASP A 3 0.27 -9.66 1.66
CA ASP A 3 0.20 -10.56 2.80
C ASP A 3 -0.53 -9.92 3.98
N LEU A 4 -0.65 -10.66 5.09
CA LEU A 4 -1.17 -10.16 6.35
C LEU A 4 -0.06 -10.18 7.39
N VAL A 5 0.11 -9.06 8.10
CA VAL A 5 1.03 -8.97 9.22
C VAL A 5 0.27 -8.78 10.53
N THR A 6 0.74 -9.44 11.58
CA THR A 6 0.15 -9.36 12.92
C THR A 6 0.97 -8.40 13.78
N LEU A 7 0.33 -7.37 14.32
CA LEU A 7 0.90 -6.41 15.25
C LEU A 7 0.07 -6.45 16.54
N GLY A 8 0.68 -6.90 17.64
CA GLY A 8 -0.08 -7.21 18.86
C GLY A 8 -1.14 -8.29 18.58
N ASN A 9 -2.41 -7.98 18.85
CA ASN A 9 -3.55 -8.87 18.58
C ASN A 9 -4.32 -8.52 17.30
N GLN A 10 -3.77 -7.62 16.47
CA GLN A 10 -4.42 -7.10 15.27
C GLN A 10 -3.71 -7.57 14.00
N ARG A 11 -4.48 -7.91 12.96
CA ARG A 11 -3.96 -8.27 11.63
C ARG A 11 -4.20 -7.13 10.67
N HIS A 12 -3.21 -6.81 9.85
CA HIS A 12 -3.25 -5.71 8.89
C HIS A 12 -2.88 -6.19 7.50
N LEU A 13 -3.48 -5.57 6.48
CA LEU A 13 -3.09 -5.81 5.09
C LEU A 13 -1.74 -5.13 4.81
N ARG A 14 -0.82 -5.88 4.19
CA ARG A 14 0.51 -5.39 3.82
C ARG A 14 0.82 -5.73 2.37
N CYS A 15 1.60 -4.86 1.73
CA CYS A 15 2.11 -5.03 0.39
C CYS A 15 3.62 -4.83 0.38
N THR A 16 4.33 -5.82 -0.17
CA THR A 16 5.76 -5.75 -0.49
C THR A 16 5.93 -5.66 -2.00
N ILE A 17 6.66 -4.65 -2.46
CA ILE A 17 6.91 -4.37 -3.87
C ILE A 17 8.42 -4.41 -4.09
N THR A 18 8.87 -5.30 -4.97
CA THR A 18 10.24 -5.26 -5.49
C THR A 18 10.34 -4.13 -6.51
N ARG A 19 11.35 -3.27 -6.34
CA ARG A 19 11.64 -2.14 -7.22
C ARG A 19 12.93 -2.39 -7.99
N ASN A 20 13.05 -1.72 -9.13
CA ASN A 20 14.33 -1.59 -9.83
C ASN A 20 15.04 -0.33 -9.28
N PRO A 21 16.21 -0.44 -8.61
CA PRO A 21 16.95 0.71 -8.11
C PRO A 21 17.38 1.70 -9.19
N LEU A 22 17.43 1.28 -10.46
CA LEU A 22 17.81 2.11 -11.60
C LEU A 22 16.63 2.85 -12.24
N ALA A 23 15.38 2.56 -11.84
CA ALA A 23 14.20 3.27 -12.34
C ALA A 23 14.00 4.56 -11.55
N ALA A 24 14.64 5.65 -12.02
CA ALA A 24 14.56 6.97 -11.39
C ALA A 24 13.37 7.81 -11.88
N ASP A 25 12.72 7.38 -12.96
CA ASP A 25 11.60 8.03 -13.65
C ASP A 25 10.23 7.58 -13.14
N VAL A 26 10.17 6.67 -12.17
CA VAL A 26 8.92 6.10 -11.66
C VAL A 26 8.83 6.20 -10.14
N ILE A 27 7.74 6.78 -9.65
CA ILE A 27 7.35 6.78 -8.24
C ILE A 27 6.25 5.75 -8.03
N LEU A 28 6.48 4.80 -7.13
CA LEU A 28 5.48 3.83 -6.71
C LEU A 28 4.85 4.23 -5.38
N SER A 29 3.52 4.27 -5.34
CA SER A 29 2.73 4.47 -4.13
C SER A 29 1.73 3.34 -3.95
N VAL A 30 1.43 3.02 -2.69
CA VAL A 30 0.38 2.07 -2.33
C VAL A 30 -0.85 2.84 -1.89
N GLN A 31 -1.97 2.59 -2.55
CA GLN A 31 -3.23 3.30 -2.33
C GLN A 31 -4.32 2.35 -1.87
N PHE A 32 -5.21 2.88 -1.05
CA PHE A 32 -6.34 2.19 -0.46
C PHE A 32 -7.66 2.81 -0.90
N ASN A 33 -8.70 1.98 -0.99
CA ASN A 33 -10.07 2.38 -1.24
C ASN A 33 -11.01 1.43 -0.49
N ASN A 34 -12.17 1.89 -0.05
CA ASN A 34 -13.18 1.06 0.62
C ASN A 34 -14.35 0.68 -0.32
N ASP A 35 -14.40 1.28 -1.51
CA ASP A 35 -15.45 1.08 -2.51
C ASP A 35 -14.87 1.13 -3.94
N LEU A 36 -14.82 -0.02 -4.62
CA LEU A 36 -14.34 -0.10 -6.00
C LEU A 36 -15.27 0.57 -7.03
N THR A 37 -16.51 0.89 -6.67
CA THR A 37 -17.42 1.63 -7.57
C THR A 37 -17.04 3.10 -7.67
N LEU A 38 -16.32 3.63 -6.66
CA LEU A 38 -15.80 4.99 -6.63
C LEU A 38 -14.35 5.00 -7.14
N SER A 39 -14.18 4.97 -8.46
CA SER A 39 -12.88 4.85 -9.13
C SER A 39 -11.87 5.95 -8.77
N ASN A 40 -12.33 7.11 -8.28
CA ASN A 40 -11.49 8.27 -7.97
C ASN A 40 -11.15 8.38 -6.48
N ASN A 41 -11.56 7.41 -5.65
CA ASN A 41 -11.38 7.47 -4.19
C ASN A 41 -10.16 6.69 -3.69
N TRP A 42 -9.15 6.51 -4.53
CA TRP A 42 -7.89 5.89 -4.14
C TRP A 42 -7.00 6.92 -3.46
N SER A 43 -6.51 6.58 -2.27
CA SER A 43 -5.69 7.49 -1.46
C SER A 43 -4.58 6.74 -0.74
N THR A 44 -3.48 7.42 -0.45
CA THR A 44 -2.42 6.92 0.44
C THR A 44 -2.77 7.17 1.92
N ALA A 45 -3.90 7.83 2.22
CA ALA A 45 -4.33 8.11 3.58
C ALA A 45 -4.56 6.82 4.39
N GLY A 46 -4.00 6.80 5.60
CA GLY A 46 -4.03 5.61 6.46
C GLY A 46 -3.10 4.48 6.00
N SER A 47 -2.14 4.76 5.11
CA SER A 47 -1.02 3.85 4.85
C SER A 47 0.14 4.14 5.81
N ILE A 48 0.91 3.10 6.13
CA ILE A 48 2.14 3.17 6.93
C ILE A 48 3.25 2.54 6.10
N THR A 49 4.25 3.34 5.75
CA THR A 49 5.47 2.83 5.11
C THR A 49 6.35 2.17 6.17
N GLU A 50 6.55 0.86 6.05
CA GLU A 50 7.41 0.08 6.95
C GLU A 50 8.86 0.07 6.48
N LEU A 51 9.06 0.05 5.15
CA LEU A 51 10.38 0.05 4.52
C LEU A 51 10.31 0.76 3.18
N ASP A 52 11.25 1.67 2.92
CA ASP A 52 11.38 2.38 1.64
C ASP A 52 12.86 2.37 1.22
N LEU A 53 13.22 1.39 0.39
CA LEU A 53 14.55 1.25 -0.19
C LEU A 53 14.46 1.30 -1.72
N PRO A 54 15.57 1.61 -2.43
CA PRO A 54 15.60 1.60 -3.90
C PRO A 54 15.18 0.27 -4.52
N SER A 55 15.38 -0.86 -3.84
CA SER A 55 15.03 -2.20 -4.32
C SER A 55 13.71 -2.73 -3.77
N THR A 56 13.16 -2.13 -2.71
CA THR A 56 12.02 -2.70 -1.99
C THR A 56 11.19 -1.61 -1.33
N LEU A 57 9.87 -1.66 -1.51
CA LEU A 57 8.89 -0.90 -0.75
C LEU A 57 7.98 -1.85 0.02
N ILE A 58 7.80 -1.59 1.31
CA ILE A 58 6.85 -2.30 2.16
C ILE A 58 5.89 -1.28 2.76
N VAL A 59 4.60 -1.42 2.47
CA VAL A 59 3.54 -0.55 2.99
C VAL A 59 2.45 -1.40 3.58
N ARG A 60 1.94 -0.96 4.73
CA ARG A 60 0.84 -1.60 5.46
C ARG A 60 -0.32 -0.63 5.64
N ASP A 61 -1.53 -1.17 5.72
CA ASP A 61 -2.70 -0.42 6.15
C ASP A 61 -2.66 -0.14 7.65
N ALA A 62 -2.88 1.10 8.06
CA ALA A 62 -3.06 1.47 9.46
C ALA A 62 -4.32 0.83 10.06
N THR A 63 -5.32 0.52 9.24
CA THR A 63 -6.58 -0.07 9.68
C THR A 63 -6.45 -1.58 9.81
N PRO A 64 -6.72 -2.17 10.99
CA PRO A 64 -6.75 -3.62 11.11
C PRO A 64 -7.91 -4.23 10.33
N LEU A 65 -7.73 -5.48 9.90
CA LEU A 65 -8.80 -6.29 9.34
C LEU A 65 -9.99 -6.35 10.31
N GLY A 66 -11.20 -6.33 9.75
CA GLY A 66 -12.45 -6.37 10.51
C GLY A 66 -12.89 -5.05 11.15
N HIS A 67 -12.05 -4.01 11.13
CA HIS A 67 -12.42 -2.68 11.63
C HIS A 67 -13.04 -1.78 10.54
N THR A 68 -13.02 -2.25 9.29
CA THR A 68 -13.74 -1.66 8.15
C THR A 68 -14.43 -2.76 7.35
N PRO A 69 -15.62 -2.48 6.78
CA PRO A 69 -16.42 -3.50 6.09
C PRO A 69 -15.77 -4.00 4.79
N LYS A 70 -15.05 -3.12 4.08
CA LYS A 70 -14.30 -3.43 2.86
C LYS A 70 -13.08 -2.53 2.76
N ARG A 71 -11.97 -3.10 2.32
CA ARG A 71 -10.72 -2.38 2.07
C ARG A 71 -9.97 -3.05 0.92
N PHE A 72 -9.63 -2.25 -0.08
CA PHE A 72 -8.97 -2.65 -1.31
C PHE A 72 -7.62 -1.93 -1.38
N LEU A 73 -6.64 -2.58 -1.98
CA LEU A 73 -5.28 -2.08 -2.14
C LEU A 73 -4.89 -2.13 -3.61
N ARG A 74 -4.23 -1.07 -4.10
CA ARG A 74 -3.53 -1.09 -5.40
C ARG A 74 -2.14 -0.48 -5.28
N VAL A 75 -1.30 -0.82 -6.24
CA VAL A 75 -0.04 -0.12 -6.50
C VAL A 75 -0.31 0.88 -7.62
N HIS A 76 0.07 2.14 -7.41
CA HIS A 76 0.00 3.20 -8.40
C HIS A 76 1.41 3.65 -8.76
N ALA A 77 1.71 3.63 -10.06
CA ALA A 77 2.95 4.15 -10.63
C ALA A 77 2.68 5.50 -11.28
N ALA A 78 3.53 6.47 -11.00
CA ALA A 78 3.50 7.80 -11.62
C ALA A 78 4.90 8.16 -12.11
N GLU A 79 4.97 9.04 -13.10
CA GLU A 79 6.23 9.63 -13.55
C GLU A 79 6.84 10.45 -12.41
N ALA A 80 8.15 10.32 -12.20
CA ALA A 80 8.89 11.17 -11.29
C ALA A 80 9.03 12.59 -11.89
N PRO A 81 8.92 13.65 -11.06
CA PRO A 81 9.08 15.03 -11.54
C PRO A 81 10.51 15.37 -11.96
#